data_AF-A0A7J9ZNR2-F1
#
_entry.id   AF-A0A7J9ZNR2-F1
#
_cell.length_a   1.000
_cell.length_b   1.000
_cell.length_c   1.000
_cell.angle_alpha   90.00
_cell.angle_beta   90.00
_cell.angle_gamma   90.00
#
_symmetry.space_group_name_H-M   'P 1'
#
loop_
_entity.id
_entity.type
_entity.pdbx_description
1 polymer ?
#
loop_
_entity_poly.entity_id
_entity_poly.type
_entity_poly.pdbx_seq_one_letter_code
_entity_poly.pdbx_strand_id
1 'polypeptide(L)'
;MPDPVADDELTIRRTPAGWRVCGEDVPDLASAMVLADLLAAELPPAERPPRAPDDAGELDRLRVTVQQLEHALTARVIVEQAIGILAERQRSTPRRAFERLRQAARSRGRRVADLAGDVVASATNPLLPLPSELSRPQVESPEPATPSEPG
;
A
#
# COMPACT_ATOMS: atom_id res chain seq x y z
N MET A 1 19.57 19.35 -29.78
CA MET A 1 19.45 19.68 -28.34
C MET A 1 18.35 18.81 -27.78
N PRO A 2 18.61 17.89 -26.84
CA PRO A 2 17.51 17.17 -26.19
C PRO A 2 16.80 18.11 -25.21
N ASP A 3 15.47 17.97 -25.14
CA ASP A 3 14.57 18.79 -24.31
C ASP A 3 14.83 18.60 -22.79
N PRO A 4 14.77 19.68 -21.97
CA PRO A 4 15.02 19.63 -20.54
C PRO A 4 13.80 19.24 -19.69
N VAL A 5 12.84 18.46 -20.21
CA VAL A 5 11.55 18.19 -19.51
C VAL A 5 11.33 16.70 -19.20
N ALA A 6 12.38 15.90 -19.04
CA ALA A 6 12.26 14.46 -18.80
C ALA A 6 12.81 13.97 -17.46
N ASP A 7 12.80 14.81 -16.41
CA ASP A 7 13.27 14.43 -15.07
C ASP A 7 12.15 14.26 -14.02
N ASP A 8 10.88 14.35 -14.43
CA ASP A 8 9.73 14.14 -13.52
C ASP A 8 9.12 12.73 -13.64
N GLU A 9 9.72 11.85 -14.45
CA GLU A 9 9.30 10.46 -14.60
C GLU A 9 10.09 9.58 -13.62
N LEU A 10 9.39 8.96 -12.66
CA LEU A 10 9.97 8.03 -11.67
C LEU A 10 10.72 6.89 -12.38
N THR A 11 12.02 7.09 -12.59
CA THR A 11 12.85 6.19 -13.40
C THR A 11 13.84 5.44 -12.52
N ILE A 12 13.77 4.10 -12.56
CA ILE A 12 14.72 3.20 -11.90
C ILE A 12 15.63 2.59 -12.97
N ARG A 13 16.96 2.74 -12.83
CA ARG A 13 17.95 2.12 -13.74
C ARG A 13 19.04 1.37 -12.99
N ARG A 14 19.52 0.27 -13.57
CA ARG A 14 20.71 -0.43 -13.10
C ARG A 14 21.99 0.31 -13.51
N THR A 15 22.96 0.45 -12.60
CA THR A 15 24.28 1.04 -12.86
C THR A 15 25.40 0.04 -12.59
N PRO A 16 26.67 0.32 -12.99
CA PRO A 16 27.78 -0.56 -12.65
C PRO A 16 28.06 -0.70 -11.16
N ALA A 17 27.65 0.29 -10.35
CA ALA A 17 27.92 0.36 -8.91
C ALA A 17 26.68 0.07 -8.04
N GLY A 18 25.52 -0.19 -8.63
CA GLY A 18 24.27 -0.37 -7.91
C GLY A 18 23.06 -0.01 -8.75
N TRP A 19 22.21 0.86 -8.23
CA TRP A 19 20.99 1.34 -8.88
C TRP A 19 20.89 2.86 -8.79
N ARG A 20 20.11 3.45 -9.69
CA ARG A 20 19.79 4.87 -9.68
C ARG A 20 18.29 5.07 -9.76
N VAL A 21 17.73 5.89 -8.87
CA VAL A 21 16.29 6.22 -8.79
C VAL A 21 16.16 7.74 -8.85
N CYS A 22 15.45 8.28 -9.85
CA CYS A 22 15.27 9.74 -10.02
C CYS A 22 16.57 10.57 -9.91
N GLY A 23 17.69 10.00 -10.37
CA GLY A 23 19.01 10.65 -10.29
C GLY A 23 19.85 10.31 -9.05
N GLU A 24 19.27 9.73 -8.00
CA GLU A 24 19.96 9.34 -6.76
C GLU A 24 20.53 7.92 -6.85
N ASP A 25 21.81 7.75 -6.48
CA ASP A 25 22.52 6.46 -6.51
C ASP A 25 22.35 5.70 -5.18
N VAL A 26 21.93 4.44 -5.27
CA VAL A 26 21.69 3.54 -4.14
C VAL A 26 22.40 2.19 -4.33
N PRO A 27 22.85 1.56 -3.23
CA PRO A 27 23.80 0.44 -3.31
C PRO A 27 23.19 -0.86 -3.85
N ASP A 28 21.89 -1.08 -3.66
CA ASP A 28 21.22 -2.34 -4.00
C ASP A 28 19.76 -2.14 -4.44
N LEU A 29 19.16 -3.20 -4.99
CA LEU A 29 17.80 -3.16 -5.51
C LEU A 29 16.75 -2.94 -4.41
N ALA A 30 16.96 -3.46 -3.19
CA ALA A 30 16.00 -3.25 -2.10
C ALA A 30 16.02 -1.78 -1.67
N SER A 31 17.20 -1.18 -1.56
CA SER A 31 17.36 0.26 -1.34
C SER A 31 16.70 1.09 -2.46
N ALA A 32 16.83 0.65 -3.72
CA ALA A 32 16.17 1.29 -4.86
C ALA A 32 14.65 1.19 -4.83
N MET A 33 14.10 0.02 -4.49
CA MET A 33 12.66 -0.16 -4.34
C MET A 33 12.09 0.69 -3.22
N VAL A 34 12.77 0.77 -2.07
CA VAL A 34 12.37 1.63 -0.95
C VAL A 34 12.39 3.09 -1.35
N LEU A 35 13.47 3.56 -1.99
CA LEU A 35 13.56 4.95 -2.45
C LEU A 35 12.48 5.28 -3.49
N ALA A 36 12.19 4.36 -4.40
CA ALA A 36 11.12 4.52 -5.37
C ALA A 36 9.74 4.60 -4.70
N ASP A 37 9.47 3.75 -3.70
CA ASP A 37 8.22 3.80 -2.93
C ASP A 37 8.07 5.11 -2.15
N LEU A 38 9.17 5.64 -1.59
CA LEU A 38 9.17 6.93 -0.89
C LEU A 38 8.87 8.10 -1.84
N LEU A 39 9.50 8.11 -3.02
CA LEU A 39 9.27 9.14 -4.04
C LEU A 39 7.85 9.03 -4.63
N ALA A 40 7.36 7.81 -4.85
CA ALA A 40 6.02 7.56 -5.35
C ALA A 40 4.92 8.01 -4.37
N ALA A 41 5.19 8.03 -3.06
CA ALA A 41 4.24 8.48 -2.05
C ALA A 41 3.93 9.99 -2.13
N GLU A 42 4.78 10.79 -2.77
CA GLU A 42 4.55 12.22 -2.99
C GLU A 42 3.66 12.51 -4.22
N LEU A 43 3.45 11.51 -5.09
CA LEU A 43 2.59 11.63 -6.26
C LEU A 43 1.11 11.44 -5.88
N PRO A 44 0.18 12.16 -6.54
CA PRO A 44 -1.24 11.94 -6.31
C PRO A 44 -1.61 10.48 -6.65
N PRO A 45 -2.49 9.85 -5.86
CA PRO A 45 -2.87 8.46 -6.12
C PRO A 45 -3.48 8.37 -7.52
N ALA A 46 -2.83 7.60 -8.39
CA ALA A 46 -3.31 7.38 -9.74
C ALA A 46 -4.74 6.84 -9.68
N GLU A 47 -5.67 7.54 -10.34
CA GLU A 47 -7.04 7.05 -10.48
C GLU A 47 -7.01 5.65 -11.09
N ARG A 48 -7.94 4.79 -10.65
CA ARG A 48 -8.00 3.43 -11.16
C ARG A 48 -8.21 3.49 -12.67
N PRO A 49 -7.30 2.93 -13.48
CA PRO A 49 -7.49 2.93 -14.90
C PRO A 49 -8.74 2.16 -15.30
N PRO A 50 -9.49 2.67 -16.29
CA PRO A 50 -10.67 2.01 -16.78
C PRO A 50 -10.32 0.64 -17.39
N ARG A 51 -11.31 -0.24 -17.51
CA ARG A 51 -11.15 -1.46 -18.31
C ARG A 51 -11.04 -1.07 -19.78
N ALA A 52 -10.14 -1.73 -20.52
CA ALA A 52 -10.05 -1.54 -21.96
C ALA A 52 -11.39 -1.91 -22.62
N PRO A 53 -11.88 -1.12 -23.60
CA PRO A 53 -13.10 -1.47 -24.31
C PRO A 53 -12.91 -2.77 -25.11
N ASP A 54 -13.98 -3.54 -25.27
CA ASP A 54 -13.89 -4.91 -25.80
C ASP A 54 -13.36 -4.96 -27.25
N ASP A 55 -13.55 -3.88 -28.01
CA ASP A 55 -13.10 -3.67 -29.40
C ASP A 55 -11.72 -3.00 -29.53
N ALA A 56 -11.05 -2.70 -28.41
CA ALA A 56 -9.72 -2.08 -28.42
C ALA A 56 -8.70 -2.92 -29.21
N GLY A 57 -7.85 -2.24 -29.97
CA GLY A 57 -6.67 -2.86 -30.58
C GLY A 57 -5.71 -3.40 -29.52
N GLU A 58 -4.87 -4.36 -29.90
CA GLU A 58 -3.95 -5.05 -28.97
C GLU A 58 -3.02 -4.08 -28.23
N LEU A 59 -2.51 -3.05 -28.91
CA LEU A 59 -1.67 -2.02 -28.29
C LEU A 59 -2.41 -1.23 -27.20
N ASP A 60 -3.68 -0.92 -27.39
CA ASP A 60 -4.46 -0.16 -26.41
C ASP A 60 -4.86 -1.02 -25.22
N ARG A 61 -5.15 -2.31 -25.43
CA ARG A 61 -5.33 -3.28 -24.33
C ARG A 61 -4.07 -3.43 -23.50
N LEU A 62 -2.90 -3.51 -24.14
CA LEU A 62 -1.61 -3.60 -23.45
C LEU A 62 -1.33 -2.34 -22.62
N ARG A 63 -1.57 -1.14 -23.18
CA ARG A 63 -1.42 0.13 -22.43
C ARG A 63 -2.32 0.17 -21.20
N VAL A 64 -3.59 -0.18 -21.34
CA VAL A 64 -4.52 -0.24 -20.20
C VAL A 64 -4.08 -1.28 -19.16
N THR A 65 -3.58 -2.43 -19.60
CA THR A 65 -3.08 -3.47 -18.70
C THR A 65 -1.87 -2.98 -17.91
N VAL A 66 -0.92 -2.32 -18.57
CA VAL A 66 0.25 -1.72 -17.92
C VAL A 66 -0.21 -0.71 -16.87
N GLN A 67 -1.13 0.20 -17.22
CA GLN A 67 -1.67 1.17 -16.27
C GLN A 67 -2.35 0.49 -15.06
N GLN A 68 -3.11 -0.59 -15.31
CA GLN A 68 -3.76 -1.37 -14.24
C GLN A 68 -2.74 -2.04 -13.32
N LEU A 69 -1.64 -2.55 -13.87
CA LEU A 69 -0.56 -3.15 -13.11
C LEU A 69 0.17 -2.10 -12.28
N GLU A 70 0.51 -0.95 -12.86
CA GLU A 70 1.10 0.18 -12.16
C GLU A 70 0.23 0.61 -10.98
N HIS A 71 -1.07 0.82 -11.20
CA HIS A 71 -2.02 1.14 -10.14
C HIS A 71 -2.08 0.06 -9.05
N ALA A 72 -2.06 -1.23 -9.44
CA ALA A 72 -2.08 -2.34 -8.49
C ALA A 72 -0.79 -2.40 -7.64
N LEU A 73 0.36 -2.10 -8.24
CA LEU A 73 1.65 -2.05 -7.55
C LEU A 73 1.70 -0.90 -6.55
N THR A 74 1.30 0.32 -6.93
CA THR A 74 1.22 1.46 -6.01
C THR A 74 0.27 1.18 -4.85
N ALA A 75 -0.90 0.62 -5.13
CA ALA A 75 -1.87 0.27 -4.08
C ALA A 75 -1.30 -0.78 -3.10
N ARG A 76 -0.45 -1.70 -3.57
CA ARG A 76 0.15 -2.72 -2.73
C ARG A 76 1.11 -2.13 -1.71
N VAL A 77 1.94 -1.15 -2.10
CA VAL A 77 2.88 -0.46 -1.20
C VAL A 77 2.13 0.16 -0.02
N ILE A 78 1.07 0.92 -0.29
CA ILE A 78 0.26 1.59 0.74
C ILE A 78 -0.37 0.55 1.69
N VAL A 79 -0.85 -0.57 1.16
CA VAL A 79 -1.41 -1.66 1.97
C VAL A 79 -0.35 -2.31 2.85
N GLU A 80 0.85 -2.57 2.32
CA GLU A 80 1.95 -3.16 3.09
C GLU A 80 2.45 -2.21 4.20
N GLN A 81 2.54 -0.90 3.93
CA GLN A 81 2.85 0.12 4.93
C GLN A 81 1.79 0.15 6.05
N ALA A 82 0.51 0.17 5.68
CA ALA A 82 -0.59 0.16 6.65
C ALA A 82 -0.57 -1.12 7.52
N ILE A 83 -0.26 -2.27 6.93
CA ILE A 83 -0.09 -3.53 7.68
C ILE A 83 1.07 -3.40 8.68
N GLY A 84 2.22 -2.85 8.27
CA GLY A 84 3.36 -2.62 9.14
C GLY A 84 3.02 -1.71 10.32
N ILE A 85 2.37 -0.57 10.06
CA ILE A 85 1.91 0.39 11.08
C ILE A 85 0.96 -0.28 12.07
N LEU A 86 -0.05 -1.02 11.60
CA LEU A 86 -1.02 -1.68 12.47
C LEU A 86 -0.38 -2.82 13.28
N ALA A 87 0.52 -3.60 12.66
CA ALA A 87 1.23 -4.69 13.31
C ALA A 87 2.08 -4.17 14.48
N GLU A 88 2.82 -3.08 14.26
CA GLU A 88 3.63 -2.40 15.26
C GLU A 88 2.78 -1.84 16.41
N ARG A 89 1.80 -0.98 16.10
CA ARG A 89 0.92 -0.34 17.09
C ARG A 89 0.17 -1.32 17.99
N GLN A 90 -0.27 -2.42 17.40
CA GLN A 90 -1.11 -3.41 18.07
C GLN A 90 -0.31 -4.60 18.60
N ARG A 91 1.03 -4.60 18.44
CA ARG A 91 1.92 -5.73 18.76
C ARG A 91 1.36 -7.06 18.24
N SER A 92 0.97 -7.07 16.97
CA SER A 92 0.33 -8.22 16.33
C SER A 92 1.11 -8.68 15.11
N THR A 93 0.80 -9.88 14.62
CA THR A 93 1.45 -10.37 13.40
C THR A 93 0.93 -9.61 12.17
N PRO A 94 1.75 -9.44 11.11
CA PRO A 94 1.30 -8.81 9.86
C PRO A 94 0.03 -9.44 9.28
N ARG A 95 -0.12 -10.76 9.41
CA ARG A 95 -1.32 -11.49 8.99
C ARG A 95 -2.56 -11.02 9.76
N ARG A 96 -2.49 -10.90 11.10
CA ARG A 96 -3.59 -10.41 11.92
C ARG A 96 -3.92 -8.95 11.63
N ALA A 97 -2.91 -8.11 11.42
CA ALA A 97 -3.10 -6.72 11.01
C ALA A 97 -3.84 -6.61 9.66
N PHE A 98 -3.45 -7.42 8.66
CA PHE A 98 -4.13 -7.47 7.37
C PHE A 98 -5.58 -7.97 7.48
N GLU A 99 -5.83 -9.02 8.27
CA GLU A 99 -7.19 -9.52 8.51
C GLU A 99 -8.08 -8.43 9.13
N ARG A 100 -7.57 -7.67 10.10
CA ARG A 100 -8.28 -6.52 10.70
C ARG A 100 -8.58 -5.43 9.68
N LEU A 101 -7.58 -5.03 8.90
CA LEU A 101 -7.75 -4.05 7.83
C LEU A 101 -8.83 -4.48 6.83
N ARG A 102 -8.81 -5.76 6.42
CA ARG A 102 -9.82 -6.34 5.52
C ARG A 102 -11.21 -6.37 6.14
N GLN A 103 -11.34 -6.73 7.41
CA GLN A 103 -12.62 -6.74 8.12
C GLN A 103 -13.20 -5.33 8.23
N ALA A 104 -12.39 -4.34 8.61
CA ALA A 104 -12.80 -2.95 8.73
C ALA A 104 -13.21 -2.34 7.38
N ALA A 105 -12.50 -2.68 6.29
CA ALA A 105 -12.86 -2.26 4.94
C ALA A 105 -14.21 -2.87 4.51
N ARG A 106 -14.38 -4.18 4.73
CA ARG A 106 -15.59 -4.91 4.35
C ARG A 106 -16.83 -4.43 5.12
N SER A 107 -16.73 -4.21 6.43
CA SER A 107 -17.86 -3.70 7.24
C SER A 107 -18.32 -2.30 6.83
N ARG A 108 -17.44 -1.54 6.19
CA ARG A 108 -17.70 -0.18 5.70
C ARG A 108 -18.06 -0.11 4.21
N GLY A 109 -18.04 -1.23 3.49
CA GLY A 109 -18.18 -1.22 2.04
C GLY A 109 -17.08 -0.45 1.31
N ARG A 110 -15.92 -0.27 1.95
CA ARG A 110 -14.76 0.47 1.40
C ARG A 110 -13.72 -0.50 0.88
N ARG A 111 -12.86 -0.01 -0.02
CA ARG A 111 -11.73 -0.79 -0.52
C ARG A 111 -10.62 -0.82 0.53
N VAL A 112 -9.87 -1.92 0.57
CA VAL A 112 -8.74 -2.10 1.49
C VAL A 112 -7.66 -1.04 1.25
N ALA A 113 -7.35 -0.72 -0.01
CA ALA A 113 -6.37 0.31 -0.36
C ALA A 113 -6.77 1.70 0.16
N ASP A 114 -8.03 2.10 0.00
CA ASP A 114 -8.52 3.40 0.49
C ASP A 114 -8.39 3.48 2.02
N LEU A 115 -8.75 2.41 2.74
CA LEU A 115 -8.63 2.37 4.20
C LEU A 115 -7.17 2.28 4.67
N ALA A 116 -6.29 1.64 3.89
CA ALA A 116 -4.85 1.65 4.13
C ALA A 116 -4.26 3.06 4.01
N GLY A 117 -4.71 3.84 3.02
CA GLY A 117 -4.36 5.26 2.88
C GLY A 117 -4.69 6.06 4.15
N ASP A 118 -5.88 5.87 4.71
CA ASP A 118 -6.26 6.51 5.98
C ASP A 118 -5.31 6.12 7.13
N VAL A 119 -4.90 4.85 7.20
CA VAL A 119 -3.97 4.34 8.22
C VAL A 119 -2.61 5.01 8.13
N VAL A 120 -2.05 5.11 6.92
CA VAL A 120 -0.77 5.78 6.69
C VAL A 120 -0.88 7.27 7.02
N ALA A 121 -1.95 7.94 6.58
CA ALA A 121 -2.17 9.36 6.87
C ALA A 121 -2.34 9.64 8.37
N SER A 122 -3.02 8.76 9.11
CA SER A 122 -3.13 8.86 10.58
C SER A 122 -1.81 8.61 11.30
N ALA A 123 -0.87 7.89 10.67
CA ALA A 123 0.46 7.68 11.23
C ALA A 123 1.37 8.89 11.16
N THR A 124 1.22 9.70 10.11
CA THR A 124 1.95 10.96 9.94
C THR A 124 1.21 12.16 10.52
N ASN A 125 -0.12 12.08 10.69
CA ASN A 125 -0.93 13.13 11.29
C ASN A 125 -1.93 12.57 12.33
N PRO A 126 -1.65 12.72 13.64
CA PRO A 126 -2.52 12.24 14.72
C PRO A 126 -3.93 12.86 14.75
N LEU A 127 -4.14 13.98 14.05
CA LEU A 127 -5.44 14.65 13.95
C LEU A 127 -6.39 13.98 12.95
N LEU A 128 -5.91 13.00 12.16
CA LEU A 128 -6.73 12.18 11.29
C LEU A 128 -7.13 10.90 12.04
N PRO A 129 -8.33 10.85 12.64
CA PRO A 129 -8.73 9.71 13.45
C PRO A 129 -9.01 8.49 12.56
N LEU A 130 -8.41 7.36 12.94
CA LEU A 130 -8.78 6.08 12.37
C LEU A 130 -10.10 5.57 12.94
N PRO A 131 -10.78 4.68 12.20
CA PRO A 131 -11.88 3.93 12.76
C PRO A 131 -11.44 3.16 14.01
N SER A 132 -12.31 3.11 15.02
CA SER A 132 -11.99 2.59 16.35
C SER A 132 -11.48 1.14 16.35
N GLU A 133 -11.90 0.33 15.37
CA GLU A 133 -11.45 -1.06 15.18
C GLU A 133 -10.00 -1.17 14.70
N LEU A 134 -9.48 -0.12 14.06
CA LEU A 134 -8.08 -0.02 13.64
C LEU A 134 -7.25 0.77 14.66
N SER A 135 -7.87 1.69 15.41
CA SER A 135 -7.20 2.48 16.44
C SER A 135 -6.89 1.70 17.71
N ARG A 136 -7.73 0.72 18.10
CA ARG A 136 -7.55 -0.04 19.34
C ARG A 136 -7.17 -1.49 19.04
N PRO A 137 -6.27 -2.11 19.82
CA PRO A 137 -6.14 -3.55 19.82
C PRO A 137 -7.49 -4.16 20.23
N GLN A 138 -8.06 -5.09 19.45
CA GLN A 138 -9.11 -5.95 20.02
C GLN A 138 -8.48 -6.71 21.17
N VAL A 139 -8.87 -6.34 22.39
CA VAL A 139 -8.83 -7.25 23.52
C VAL A 139 -9.84 -8.33 23.15
N GLU A 140 -9.36 -9.52 22.76
CA GLU A 140 -10.22 -10.70 22.73
C GLU A 140 -10.90 -10.75 24.09
N SER A 141 -12.24 -10.62 24.11
CA SER A 141 -12.98 -10.96 25.33
C SER A 141 -12.61 -12.40 25.64
N PRO A 142 -12.12 -12.70 26.86
CA PRO A 142 -11.78 -14.07 27.22
C PRO A 142 -13.02 -14.92 26.96
N GLU A 143 -12.82 -15.98 26.17
CA GLU A 143 -13.79 -17.04 25.92
C GLU A 143 -14.46 -17.40 27.26
N PRO A 144 -15.80 -17.41 27.36
CA PRO A 144 -16.45 -17.74 28.62
C PRO A 144 -15.97 -19.13 29.02
N ALA A 145 -15.20 -19.19 30.12
CA ALA A 145 -14.70 -20.43 30.68
C ALA A 145 -15.87 -21.40 30.77
N THR A 146 -15.80 -22.48 29.98
CA THR A 146 -16.70 -23.61 30.13
C THR A 146 -16.58 -24.06 31.59
N PRO A 147 -17.68 -24.07 32.37
CA PRO A 147 -17.60 -24.59 33.73
C PRO A 147 -17.20 -26.07 33.62
N SER A 148 -16.02 -26.42 34.11
CA SER A 148 -15.67 -27.82 34.36
C SER A 148 -16.68 -28.37 35.36
N GLU A 149 -17.53 -29.28 34.89
CA GLU A 149 -18.35 -30.11 35.76
C GLU A 149 -17.44 -30.95 36.68
N PRO A 150 -17.75 -31.07 37.97
CA PRO A 150 -17.09 -32.01 38.84
C PRO A 150 -17.71 -33.39 38.67
N GLY A 151 -16.89 -34.40 38.38
CA GLY A 151 -17.25 -35.82 38.35
C GLY A 151 -16.07 -36.68 38.76
#